data_AF-A0A520E9G3-F1
#
_entry.id   AF-A0A520E9G3-F1
#
_cell.length_a   1.000
_cell.length_b   1.000
_cell.length_c   1.000
_cell.angle_alpha   90.00
_cell.angle_beta   90.00
_cell.angle_gamma   90.00
#
_symmetry.space_group_name_H-M   'P 1'
#
loop_
_entity.id
_entity.type
_entity.pdbx_description
1 polymer ?
#
loop_
_entity_poly.entity_id
_entity_poly.type
_entity_poly.pdbx_seq_one_letter_code
_entity_poly.pdbx_strand_id
1 'polypeptide(L)'
;MSRELTGNGNSANGNNGGNGAIRLITIDPDNNKVYTETYFTEFDDYLDGFRGKEELDREGLTGKFRGHQEEFDVDLSKPDAWSFAKAGDDKFVSATDGESATVKLDASGTIVPAGTEVTYTWKDADGNVVASGKTADVEFDAGTRILTLEVADGTGIVSSDQVRVTVTGNRTLLSGNFNDGNAMGWVVPGQKTVSLGSAGDFGLPAMAGDTMDTSDVLSFPHFTKDQYIQLDPQTASPTGDGLIWSYSIVMDMLIPNSASWTSIFQTQLNNTNDAELYLENVNGTGRFGVDGSYHGAFKYGEWQRVAFTIERQGTSNDVVLKKYIEGQFVGSQTIKDAYRFTIDSEKGFALFSDDGSDTSEGFVSSILFSNKVLTADQITSFGRADVDGISAT
;
A
#
# COMPACT_ATOMS: atom_id res chain seq x y z
N MET A 1 38.74 -13.70 -50.74
CA MET A 1 38.72 -13.49 -49.28
C MET A 1 38.19 -14.75 -48.65
N SER A 2 38.78 -15.17 -47.53
CA SER A 2 38.38 -16.40 -46.85
C SER A 2 36.94 -16.30 -46.33
N ARG A 3 36.20 -17.40 -46.46
CA ARG A 3 34.86 -17.58 -45.91
C ARG A 3 34.99 -18.36 -44.62
N GLU A 4 34.53 -17.82 -43.50
CA GLU A 4 34.47 -18.55 -42.22
C GLU A 4 33.58 -19.81 -42.34
N LEU A 5 32.68 -19.86 -43.33
CA LEU A 5 31.94 -21.05 -43.73
C LEU A 5 32.79 -22.22 -44.25
N THR A 6 33.96 -21.98 -44.85
CA THR A 6 34.83 -23.02 -45.44
C THR A 6 36.14 -23.23 -44.69
N GLY A 7 36.46 -22.38 -43.71
CA GLY A 7 37.74 -22.40 -43.00
C GLY A 7 37.87 -23.46 -41.90
N ASN A 8 36.75 -23.99 -41.38
CA ASN A 8 36.71 -25.00 -40.31
C ASN A 8 37.65 -24.71 -39.11
N GLY A 9 37.80 -23.44 -38.73
CA GLY A 9 38.70 -23.02 -37.64
C GLY A 9 40.19 -22.93 -37.98
N ASN A 10 40.56 -22.97 -39.27
CA ASN A 10 41.96 -22.78 -39.70
C ASN A 10 42.37 -21.29 -39.63
N SER A 11 43.22 -20.96 -38.66
CA SER A 11 43.74 -19.61 -38.42
C SER A 11 44.59 -19.04 -39.56
N ALA A 12 45.07 -19.87 -40.50
CA ALA A 12 45.77 -19.40 -41.70
C ALA A 12 44.83 -18.75 -42.73
N ASN A 13 43.52 -18.95 -42.58
CA ASN A 13 42.49 -18.43 -43.47
C ASN A 13 41.82 -17.18 -42.89
N GLY A 14 42.41 -16.48 -41.91
CA GLY A 14 41.89 -15.21 -41.39
C GLY A 14 41.68 -15.24 -39.88
N ASN A 15 41.94 -14.08 -39.26
CA ASN A 15 42.14 -13.95 -37.82
C ASN A 15 41.00 -13.17 -37.14
N ASN A 16 40.06 -12.65 -37.92
CA ASN A 16 38.95 -11.85 -37.42
C ASN A 16 37.82 -12.81 -37.04
N GLY A 17 37.72 -13.13 -35.76
CA GLY A 17 36.56 -13.85 -35.23
C GLY A 17 35.32 -12.97 -35.33
N GLY A 18 34.25 -13.51 -35.92
CA GLY A 18 32.93 -12.88 -35.99
C GLY A 18 32.76 -11.98 -37.22
N ASN A 19 32.21 -12.52 -38.30
CA ASN A 19 31.83 -11.76 -39.50
C ASN A 19 30.54 -10.93 -39.32
N GLY A 20 30.35 -10.31 -38.15
CA GLY A 20 29.14 -9.54 -37.85
C GLY A 20 27.85 -10.37 -37.89
N ALA A 21 27.91 -11.62 -37.40
CA ALA A 21 26.74 -12.50 -37.35
C ALA A 21 25.68 -11.93 -36.39
N ILE A 22 24.50 -11.63 -36.92
CA ILE A 22 23.33 -11.22 -36.15
C ILE A 22 22.18 -12.20 -36.37
N ARG A 23 21.30 -12.31 -35.38
CA ARG A 23 20.04 -13.03 -35.50
C ARG A 23 18.95 -12.03 -35.86
N LEU A 24 18.38 -12.18 -37.04
CA LEU A 24 17.19 -11.47 -37.46
C LEU A 24 15.95 -12.24 -36.98
N ILE A 25 14.97 -11.49 -36.51
CA ILE A 25 13.64 -11.99 -36.16
C ILE A 25 12.65 -11.24 -37.03
N THR A 26 11.93 -11.96 -37.87
CA THR A 26 10.89 -11.40 -38.74
C THR A 26 9.53 -11.81 -38.19
N ILE A 27 8.70 -10.83 -37.86
CA ILE A 27 7.32 -11.04 -37.41
C ILE A 27 6.42 -10.81 -38.62
N ASP A 28 5.64 -11.82 -38.98
CA ASP A 28 4.71 -11.81 -40.11
C ASP A 28 3.27 -12.05 -39.60
N PRO A 29 2.58 -10.96 -39.22
CA PRO A 29 1.21 -11.03 -38.69
C PRO A 29 0.19 -11.55 -39.71
N ASP A 30 0.43 -11.34 -41.00
CA ASP A 30 -0.50 -11.73 -42.07
C ASP A 30 -0.57 -13.26 -42.23
N ASN A 31 0.50 -13.97 -41.84
CA ASN A 31 0.61 -15.42 -41.92
C ASN A 31 0.70 -16.12 -40.55
N ASN A 32 0.58 -15.40 -39.44
CA ASN A 32 0.73 -15.96 -38.08
C ASN A 32 2.08 -16.66 -37.88
N LYS A 33 3.15 -16.03 -38.34
CA LYS A 33 4.50 -16.63 -38.33
C LYS A 33 5.55 -15.70 -37.76
N VAL A 34 6.52 -16.32 -37.08
CA VAL A 34 7.77 -15.68 -36.72
C VAL A 34 8.91 -16.49 -37.32
N TYR A 35 9.77 -15.82 -38.07
CA TYR A 35 10.97 -16.42 -38.64
C TYR A 35 12.18 -15.92 -37.89
N THR A 36 13.19 -16.77 -37.78
CA THR A 36 14.49 -16.35 -37.26
C THR A 36 15.57 -16.78 -38.24
N GLU A 37 16.52 -15.91 -38.55
CA GLU A 37 17.55 -16.13 -39.59
C GLU A 37 18.89 -15.55 -39.16
N THR A 38 20.00 -16.16 -39.56
CA THR A 38 21.34 -15.63 -39.28
C THR A 38 21.83 -14.82 -40.48
N TYR A 39 22.17 -13.56 -40.27
CA TYR A 39 22.66 -12.64 -41.30
C TYR A 39 24.06 -12.11 -40.93
N PHE A 40 24.94 -11.98 -41.90
CA PHE A 40 26.31 -11.52 -41.72
C PHE A 40 26.45 -10.09 -42.25
N THR A 41 26.51 -9.11 -41.35
CA THR A 41 26.50 -7.68 -41.72
C THR A 41 27.72 -7.26 -42.56
N GLU A 42 28.87 -7.90 -42.33
CA GLU A 42 30.10 -7.59 -43.07
C GLU A 42 30.09 -8.14 -44.51
N PHE A 43 29.18 -9.05 -44.82
CA PHE A 43 29.06 -9.68 -46.14
C PHE A 43 27.80 -9.31 -46.89
N ASP A 44 26.85 -8.67 -46.21
CA ASP A 44 25.52 -8.41 -46.75
C ASP A 44 24.86 -9.68 -47.29
N ASP A 45 24.94 -10.77 -46.51
CA ASP A 45 24.51 -12.10 -46.92
C ASP A 45 23.94 -12.92 -45.76
N TYR A 46 23.05 -13.86 -46.08
CA TYR A 46 22.43 -14.76 -45.11
C TYR A 46 23.22 -16.05 -44.96
N LEU A 47 23.11 -16.69 -43.80
CA LEU A 47 23.63 -18.04 -43.62
C LEU A 47 22.78 -19.03 -44.40
N ASP A 48 23.29 -19.49 -45.54
CA ASP A 48 22.69 -20.53 -46.35
C ASP A 48 23.58 -21.81 -46.45
N GLY A 49 22.99 -22.93 -46.85
CA GLY A 49 23.72 -24.18 -47.13
C GLY A 49 23.98 -25.12 -45.94
N PHE A 50 25.15 -25.75 -45.93
CA PHE A 50 25.51 -26.87 -45.04
C PHE A 50 26.99 -26.89 -44.67
N ARG A 51 27.32 -27.55 -43.56
CA ARG A 51 28.70 -27.77 -43.11
C ARG A 51 29.30 -28.98 -43.83
N GLY A 52 30.29 -28.76 -44.69
CA GLY A 52 31.07 -29.82 -45.35
C GLY A 52 30.32 -30.58 -46.46
N LYS A 53 29.23 -31.28 -46.11
CA LYS A 53 28.32 -32.00 -47.03
C LYS A 53 26.86 -31.77 -46.60
N GLU A 54 25.90 -31.93 -47.51
CA GLU A 54 24.48 -31.63 -47.23
C GLU A 54 23.86 -32.64 -46.27
N GLU A 55 24.33 -33.89 -46.36
CA GLU A 55 23.83 -34.98 -45.54
C GLU A 55 24.23 -34.81 -44.08
N LEU A 56 23.23 -34.95 -43.21
CA LEU A 56 23.45 -35.03 -41.78
C LEU A 56 24.31 -36.26 -41.47
N ASP A 57 25.42 -36.02 -40.78
CA ASP A 57 26.26 -37.09 -40.27
C ASP A 57 26.04 -37.21 -38.75
N ARG A 58 25.96 -38.46 -38.27
CA ARG A 58 25.79 -38.75 -36.85
C ARG A 58 27.09 -38.54 -36.08
N GLU A 59 28.24 -38.71 -36.73
CA GLU A 59 29.57 -38.80 -36.11
C GLU A 59 30.40 -37.51 -36.31
N GLY A 60 29.86 -36.46 -36.95
CA GLY A 60 30.57 -35.22 -37.23
C GLY A 60 29.67 -33.96 -37.30
N LEU A 61 30.28 -32.77 -37.37
CA LEU A 61 29.59 -31.48 -37.52
C LEU A 61 29.24 -31.19 -38.99
N THR A 62 28.74 -32.17 -39.74
CA THR A 62 28.35 -31.98 -41.16
C THR A 62 26.85 -32.03 -41.36
N GLY A 63 26.38 -31.40 -42.44
CA GLY A 63 24.96 -31.30 -42.79
C GLY A 63 24.42 -29.89 -42.67
N LYS A 64 23.11 -29.73 -42.92
CA LYS A 64 22.43 -28.45 -42.78
C LYS A 64 22.65 -27.86 -41.39
N PHE A 65 22.91 -26.57 -41.37
CA PHE A 65 22.93 -25.74 -40.19
C PHE A 65 21.58 -25.90 -39.46
N ARG A 66 21.55 -26.42 -38.21
CA ARG A 66 20.34 -26.55 -37.36
C ARG A 66 20.11 -25.36 -36.42
N GLY A 67 18.89 -24.80 -36.43
CA GLY A 67 18.51 -23.67 -35.58
C GLY A 67 19.05 -22.33 -36.06
N HIS A 68 19.43 -22.21 -37.33
CA HIS A 68 19.96 -20.98 -37.95
C HIS A 68 18.89 -20.24 -38.74
N GLN A 69 17.96 -21.02 -39.29
CA GLN A 69 16.68 -20.60 -39.78
C GLN A 69 15.60 -21.43 -39.09
N GLU A 70 14.65 -20.78 -38.43
CA GLU A 70 13.51 -21.44 -37.78
C GLU A 70 12.23 -20.67 -38.06
N GLU A 71 11.14 -21.39 -38.22
CA GLU A 71 9.80 -20.88 -38.43
C GLU A 71 8.93 -21.35 -37.26
N PHE A 72 8.23 -20.40 -36.64
CA PHE A 72 7.32 -20.64 -35.55
C PHE A 72 5.92 -20.21 -35.98
N ASP A 73 4.96 -21.13 -35.88
CA ASP A 73 3.54 -20.79 -35.98
C ASP A 73 3.11 -20.14 -34.66
N VAL A 74 2.68 -18.89 -34.71
CA VAL A 74 2.28 -18.09 -33.55
C VAL A 74 0.98 -17.37 -33.90
N ASP A 75 -0.03 -17.46 -33.04
CA ASP A 75 -1.24 -16.65 -33.21
C ASP A 75 -0.91 -15.17 -32.96
N LEU A 76 -0.89 -14.39 -34.04
CA LEU A 76 -0.67 -12.95 -34.02
C LEU A 76 -1.98 -12.20 -34.34
N SER A 77 -3.12 -12.89 -34.29
CA SER A 77 -4.41 -12.26 -34.50
C SER A 77 -4.71 -11.22 -33.42
N LYS A 78 -5.60 -10.28 -33.75
CA LYS A 78 -6.01 -9.25 -32.80
C LYS A 78 -6.62 -9.94 -31.57
N PRO A 79 -6.08 -9.71 -30.35
CA PRO A 79 -6.63 -10.33 -29.16
C PRO A 79 -8.06 -9.87 -28.92
N ASP A 80 -8.87 -10.76 -28.32
CA ASP A 80 -10.20 -10.39 -27.86
C ASP A 80 -10.10 -9.20 -26.90
N ALA A 81 -10.90 -8.17 -27.15
CA ALA A 81 -10.98 -7.01 -26.28
C ALA A 81 -12.10 -7.25 -25.28
N TRP A 82 -11.79 -7.17 -23.99
CA TRP A 82 -12.76 -7.32 -22.91
C TRP A 82 -12.99 -5.99 -22.21
N SER A 83 -14.11 -5.88 -21.51
CA SER A 83 -14.38 -4.72 -20.67
C SER A 83 -13.49 -4.74 -19.43
N PHE A 84 -12.97 -3.57 -19.03
CA PHE A 84 -12.16 -3.41 -17.83
C PHE A 84 -12.89 -2.48 -16.86
N ALA A 85 -13.45 -3.06 -15.81
CA ALA A 85 -14.18 -2.34 -14.77
C ALA A 85 -13.28 -1.30 -14.10
N LYS A 86 -13.83 -0.10 -13.86
CA LYS A 86 -13.21 0.94 -13.05
C LYS A 86 -14.27 1.51 -12.12
N ALA A 87 -14.18 1.20 -10.83
CA ALA A 87 -15.11 1.63 -9.80
C ALA A 87 -14.91 3.11 -9.40
N GLY A 88 -13.81 3.72 -9.86
CA GLY A 88 -13.44 5.10 -9.57
C GLY A 88 -12.67 5.22 -8.25
N ASP A 89 -12.34 6.45 -7.89
CA ASP A 89 -11.61 6.74 -6.65
C ASP A 89 -12.50 6.53 -5.41
N ASP A 90 -11.86 6.20 -4.28
CA ASP A 90 -12.50 6.04 -2.98
C ASP A 90 -13.33 7.28 -2.60
N LYS A 91 -14.43 7.06 -1.88
CA LYS A 91 -15.40 8.12 -1.53
C LYS A 91 -15.34 8.45 -0.05
N PHE A 92 -15.25 9.74 0.24
CA PHE A 92 -15.39 10.30 1.58
C PHE A 92 -16.58 11.26 1.58
N VAL A 93 -17.62 10.92 2.35
CA VAL A 93 -18.86 11.71 2.41
C VAL A 93 -19.24 11.94 3.87
N SER A 94 -19.59 13.18 4.23
CA SER A 94 -20.04 13.52 5.58
C SER A 94 -21.55 13.41 5.71
N ALA A 95 -22.03 12.74 6.75
CA ALA A 95 -23.43 12.79 7.16
C ALA A 95 -23.68 14.11 7.93
N THR A 96 -24.15 15.15 7.23
CA THR A 96 -24.17 16.52 7.75
C THR A 96 -25.11 16.73 8.96
N ASP A 97 -26.10 15.84 9.19
CA ASP A 97 -27.10 15.95 10.27
C ASP A 97 -27.65 14.59 10.76
N GLY A 98 -26.95 13.46 10.53
CA GLY A 98 -27.49 12.12 10.83
C GLY A 98 -26.46 10.99 10.91
N GLU A 99 -26.96 9.75 10.96
CA GLU A 99 -26.15 8.52 10.90
C GLU A 99 -25.93 8.03 9.46
N SER A 100 -26.45 8.68 8.42
CA SER A 100 -26.33 8.24 7.01
C SER A 100 -26.04 9.40 6.04
N ALA A 101 -25.48 9.08 4.87
CA ALA A 101 -25.28 10.02 3.77
C ALA A 101 -25.49 9.36 2.40
N THR A 102 -25.92 10.16 1.41
CA THR A 102 -26.00 9.72 0.01
C THR A 102 -24.63 9.79 -0.66
N VAL A 103 -24.20 8.66 -1.21
CA VAL A 103 -22.93 8.50 -1.92
C VAL A 103 -23.20 8.25 -3.40
N LYS A 104 -22.53 9.04 -4.25
CA LYS A 104 -22.58 8.86 -5.70
C LYS A 104 -21.47 7.90 -6.17
N LEU A 105 -21.88 6.74 -6.66
CA LEU A 105 -21.02 5.76 -7.33
C LEU A 105 -20.90 6.11 -8.82
N ASP A 106 -19.71 5.99 -9.38
CA ASP A 106 -19.42 6.40 -10.76
C ASP A 106 -18.40 5.47 -11.42
N ALA A 107 -18.89 4.59 -12.29
CA ALA A 107 -18.08 3.68 -13.09
C ALA A 107 -17.67 4.27 -14.45
N SER A 108 -17.69 5.60 -14.61
CA SER A 108 -17.44 6.25 -15.91
C SER A 108 -16.07 5.99 -16.51
N GLY A 109 -15.07 5.69 -15.67
CA GLY A 109 -13.73 5.29 -16.09
C GLY A 109 -13.66 3.87 -16.70
N THR A 110 -14.73 3.07 -16.62
CA THR A 110 -14.74 1.71 -17.16
C THR A 110 -14.46 1.73 -18.65
N ILE A 111 -13.49 0.91 -19.08
CA ILE A 111 -13.10 0.79 -20.47
C ILE A 111 -13.98 -0.29 -21.11
N VAL A 112 -14.80 0.09 -22.08
CA VAL A 112 -15.68 -0.83 -22.80
C VAL A 112 -15.25 -0.85 -24.28
N PRO A 113 -14.97 -2.03 -24.86
CA PRO A 113 -14.68 -2.15 -26.28
C PRO A 113 -15.81 -1.59 -27.15
N ALA A 114 -15.45 -1.03 -28.31
CA ALA A 114 -16.44 -0.43 -29.20
C ALA A 114 -17.45 -1.48 -29.70
N GLY A 115 -18.74 -1.18 -29.56
CA GLY A 115 -19.83 -2.06 -29.97
C GLY A 115 -20.24 -3.11 -28.94
N THR A 116 -19.62 -3.12 -27.75
CA THR A 116 -19.99 -4.02 -26.65
C THR A 116 -21.04 -3.37 -25.75
N GLU A 117 -22.16 -4.06 -25.52
CA GLU A 117 -23.12 -3.70 -24.48
C GLU A 117 -22.70 -4.34 -23.16
N VAL A 118 -22.77 -3.57 -22.07
CA VAL A 118 -22.38 -4.05 -20.73
C VAL A 118 -23.43 -3.71 -19.68
N THR A 119 -23.52 -4.54 -18.65
CA THR A 119 -24.30 -4.28 -17.44
C THR A 119 -23.38 -3.98 -16.26
N TYR A 120 -23.80 -3.06 -15.39
CA TYR A 120 -23.04 -2.62 -14.21
C TYR A 120 -23.81 -3.02 -12.95
N THR A 121 -23.16 -3.74 -12.06
CA THR A 121 -23.73 -4.19 -10.78
C THR A 121 -22.79 -3.81 -9.65
N TRP A 122 -23.32 -3.15 -8.61
CA TRP A 122 -22.56 -2.81 -7.41
C TRP A 122 -23.00 -3.73 -6.27
N LYS A 123 -22.02 -4.35 -5.59
CA LYS A 123 -22.26 -5.27 -4.49
C LYS A 123 -21.55 -4.84 -3.21
N ASP A 124 -22.13 -5.18 -2.07
CA ASP A 124 -21.46 -5.09 -0.77
C ASP A 124 -20.46 -6.25 -0.56
N ALA A 125 -19.80 -6.29 0.60
CA ALA A 125 -18.84 -7.32 0.98
C ALA A 125 -19.48 -8.73 1.10
N ASP A 126 -20.78 -8.80 1.42
CA ASP A 126 -21.53 -10.06 1.51
C ASP A 126 -22.01 -10.55 0.13
N GLY A 127 -21.78 -9.77 -0.93
CA GLY A 127 -22.17 -10.07 -2.30
C GLY A 127 -23.60 -9.69 -2.65
N ASN A 128 -24.32 -8.96 -1.79
CA ASN A 128 -25.65 -8.46 -2.08
C ASN A 128 -25.57 -7.26 -3.01
N VAL A 129 -26.50 -7.18 -3.96
CA VAL A 129 -26.56 -6.05 -4.90
C VAL A 129 -27.12 -4.82 -4.18
N VAL A 130 -26.30 -3.77 -4.08
CA VAL A 130 -26.68 -2.47 -3.47
C VAL A 130 -27.11 -1.44 -4.50
N ALA A 131 -26.63 -1.55 -5.75
CA ALA A 131 -27.02 -0.67 -6.85
C ALA A 131 -26.75 -1.30 -8.21
N SER A 132 -27.32 -0.69 -9.26
CA SER A 132 -27.04 -1.04 -10.65
C SER A 132 -26.91 0.21 -11.51
N GLY A 133 -26.21 0.08 -12.63
CA GLY A 133 -25.99 1.17 -13.57
C GLY A 133 -24.60 1.80 -13.46
N LYS A 134 -24.23 2.51 -14.53
CA LYS A 134 -22.92 3.15 -14.69
C LYS A 134 -22.68 4.24 -13.63
N THR A 135 -23.74 4.90 -13.20
CA THR A 135 -23.74 5.82 -12.05
C THR A 135 -24.94 5.47 -11.17
N ALA A 136 -24.79 5.57 -9.86
CA ALA A 136 -25.87 5.34 -8.91
C ALA A 136 -25.69 6.21 -7.66
N ASP A 137 -26.81 6.65 -7.08
CA ASP A 137 -26.83 7.30 -5.77
C ASP A 137 -27.35 6.29 -4.75
N VAL A 138 -26.57 6.02 -3.71
CA VAL A 138 -26.89 5.03 -2.68
C VAL A 138 -26.75 5.66 -1.30
N GLU A 139 -27.72 5.44 -0.43
CA GLU A 139 -27.63 5.88 0.95
C GLU A 139 -26.88 4.84 1.78
N PHE A 140 -25.91 5.31 2.56
CA PHE A 140 -25.10 4.49 3.43
C PHE A 140 -25.04 5.11 4.82
N ASP A 141 -25.20 4.28 5.86
CA ASP A 141 -24.95 4.68 7.25
C ASP A 141 -23.47 5.06 7.45
N ALA A 142 -23.12 5.67 8.58
CA ALA A 142 -21.76 6.03 8.93
C ALA A 142 -20.87 4.79 9.06
N GLY A 143 -19.59 4.94 8.73
CA GLY A 143 -18.61 3.87 8.71
C GLY A 143 -17.98 3.68 7.33
N THR A 144 -17.00 2.79 7.26
CA THR A 144 -16.30 2.42 6.04
C THR A 144 -16.83 1.09 5.52
N ARG A 145 -16.93 0.96 4.20
CA ARG A 145 -17.28 -0.29 3.50
C ARG A 145 -16.55 -0.38 2.17
N ILE A 146 -16.39 -1.60 1.67
CA ILE A 146 -15.89 -1.86 0.31
C ILE A 146 -17.07 -2.28 -0.56
N LEU A 147 -17.18 -1.64 -1.72
CA LEU A 147 -18.14 -2.02 -2.76
C LEU A 147 -17.40 -2.64 -3.93
N THR A 148 -17.97 -3.70 -4.49
CA THR A 148 -17.45 -4.34 -5.69
C THR A 148 -18.33 -3.96 -6.88
N LEU A 149 -17.72 -3.33 -7.89
CA LEU A 149 -18.31 -3.16 -9.21
C LEU A 149 -18.06 -4.42 -10.03
N GLU A 150 -19.11 -4.97 -10.64
CA GLU A 150 -19.04 -5.99 -11.68
C GLU A 150 -19.58 -5.42 -13.00
N VAL A 151 -18.81 -5.60 -14.07
CA VAL A 151 -19.16 -5.22 -15.44
C VAL A 151 -19.20 -6.48 -16.30
N ALA A 152 -20.39 -6.86 -16.76
CA ALA A 152 -20.60 -8.04 -17.58
C ALA A 152 -20.93 -7.65 -19.03
N ASP A 153 -20.33 -8.32 -20.01
CA ASP A 153 -20.48 -7.98 -21.44
C ASP A 153 -21.54 -8.81 -22.20
N GLY A 154 -22.36 -9.56 -21.47
CA GLY A 154 -23.40 -10.42 -22.04
C GLY A 154 -22.90 -11.72 -22.68
N THR A 155 -21.58 -11.91 -22.83
CA THR A 155 -20.97 -13.15 -23.37
C THR A 155 -20.49 -14.10 -22.28
N GLY A 156 -20.67 -13.71 -21.01
CA GLY A 156 -20.25 -14.47 -19.83
C GLY A 156 -18.93 -13.99 -19.22
N ILE A 157 -18.26 -13.02 -19.84
CA ILE A 157 -17.09 -12.36 -19.27
C ILE A 157 -17.55 -11.29 -18.27
N VAL A 158 -16.96 -11.31 -17.09
CA VAL A 158 -17.20 -10.33 -16.02
C VAL A 158 -15.86 -9.76 -15.58
N SER A 159 -15.71 -8.44 -15.66
CA SER A 159 -14.62 -7.72 -15.04
C SER A 159 -15.11 -7.12 -13.73
N SER A 160 -14.25 -7.08 -12.72
CA SER A 160 -14.56 -6.42 -11.44
C SER A 160 -13.51 -5.39 -11.04
N ASP A 161 -13.95 -4.45 -10.22
CA ASP A 161 -13.10 -3.47 -9.54
C ASP A 161 -13.75 -3.07 -8.21
N GLN A 162 -12.99 -2.54 -7.27
CA GLN A 162 -13.49 -2.18 -5.94
C GLN A 162 -13.32 -0.69 -5.66
N VAL A 163 -14.25 -0.15 -4.88
CA VAL A 163 -14.17 1.22 -4.34
C VAL A 163 -14.48 1.17 -2.84
N ARG A 164 -13.67 1.87 -2.04
CA ARG A 164 -13.98 2.09 -0.62
C ARG A 164 -14.88 3.30 -0.49
N VAL A 165 -15.91 3.18 0.33
CA VAL A 165 -16.82 4.26 0.70
C VAL A 165 -16.76 4.45 2.20
N THR A 166 -16.33 5.63 2.61
CA THR A 166 -16.33 6.10 3.99
C THR A 166 -17.39 7.18 4.14
N VAL A 167 -18.39 6.90 4.96
CA VAL A 167 -19.35 7.89 5.42
C VAL A 167 -18.95 8.31 6.83
N THR A 168 -18.54 9.57 7.02
CA THR A 168 -18.14 10.08 8.33
C THR A 168 -19.36 10.58 9.10
N GLY A 169 -19.47 10.16 10.37
CA GLY A 169 -20.48 10.64 11.30
C GLY A 169 -19.97 11.79 12.18
N ASN A 170 -20.82 12.26 13.10
CA ASN A 170 -20.51 13.35 14.03
C ASN A 170 -19.32 13.10 14.99
N ARG A 171 -18.91 11.83 15.18
CA ARG A 171 -17.73 11.45 15.99
C ARG A 171 -16.42 11.42 15.19
N THR A 172 -16.49 11.36 13.86
CA THR A 172 -15.32 11.24 12.99
C THR A 172 -14.83 12.64 12.62
N LEU A 173 -13.79 13.13 13.30
CA LEU A 173 -13.24 14.47 13.05
C LEU A 173 -12.51 14.58 11.72
N LEU A 174 -11.90 13.48 11.26
CA LEU A 174 -11.12 13.41 10.04
C LEU A 174 -11.04 11.97 9.54
N SER A 175 -11.19 11.79 8.23
CA SER A 175 -10.96 10.51 7.55
C SER A 175 -10.42 10.79 6.15
N GLY A 176 -9.36 10.08 5.77
CA GLY A 176 -8.75 10.23 4.46
C GLY A 176 -7.71 9.14 4.22
N ASN A 177 -7.50 8.81 2.95
CA ASN A 177 -6.53 7.81 2.50
C ASN A 177 -5.54 8.32 1.45
N PHE A 178 -5.71 9.58 1.00
CA PHE A 178 -4.85 10.27 0.03
C PHE A 178 -4.68 9.56 -1.32
N ASN A 179 -5.55 8.63 -1.69
CA ASN A 179 -5.44 7.93 -2.97
C ASN A 179 -6.08 8.67 -4.15
N ASP A 180 -6.79 9.77 -3.88
CA ASP A 180 -7.42 10.66 -4.86
C ASP A 180 -6.58 11.92 -5.18
N GLY A 181 -5.34 11.97 -4.66
CA GLY A 181 -4.38 13.03 -4.93
C GLY A 181 -4.78 14.41 -4.38
N ASN A 182 -5.74 14.49 -3.46
CA ASN A 182 -6.17 15.76 -2.90
C ASN A 182 -6.55 15.65 -1.41
N ALA A 183 -6.62 16.79 -0.73
CA ALA A 183 -7.00 16.90 0.67
C ALA A 183 -8.45 17.43 0.83
N MET A 184 -9.35 17.24 -0.15
CA MET A 184 -10.71 17.79 -0.07
C MET A 184 -11.62 17.04 0.92
N GLY A 185 -11.30 15.78 1.25
CA GLY A 185 -11.91 15.06 2.40
C GLY A 185 -11.38 15.54 3.77
N TRP A 186 -10.37 16.41 3.77
CA TRP A 186 -9.68 16.94 4.95
C TRP A 186 -10.18 18.35 5.35
N VAL A 187 -11.48 18.62 5.19
CA VAL A 187 -12.09 19.89 5.61
C VAL A 187 -13.19 19.63 6.62
N VAL A 188 -13.06 20.18 7.84
CA VAL A 188 -14.09 20.07 8.89
C VAL A 188 -15.16 21.15 8.69
N PRO A 189 -16.44 20.79 8.48
CA PRO A 189 -17.52 21.75 8.63
C PRO A 189 -17.71 22.09 10.12
N GLY A 190 -17.40 23.33 10.51
CA GLY A 190 -18.00 23.97 11.69
C GLY A 190 -17.31 23.85 13.06
N GLN A 191 -16.27 23.03 13.26
CA GLN A 191 -15.55 23.02 14.56
C GLN A 191 -14.08 22.62 14.40
N LYS A 192 -13.16 23.57 14.54
CA LYS A 192 -11.71 23.31 14.51
C LYS A 192 -11.28 22.66 15.83
N THR A 193 -10.99 21.36 15.81
CA THR A 193 -10.35 20.69 16.95
C THR A 193 -8.88 20.43 16.62
N VAL A 194 -8.56 19.88 15.44
CA VAL A 194 -7.18 19.73 14.95
C VAL A 194 -6.78 20.86 13.98
N SER A 195 -5.48 21.10 13.78
CA SER A 195 -4.95 22.05 12.80
C SER A 195 -3.72 21.49 12.10
N LEU A 196 -3.57 21.83 10.83
CA LEU A 196 -2.35 21.57 10.05
C LEU A 196 -1.55 22.86 9.93
N GLY A 197 -0.25 22.73 9.97
CA GLY A 197 0.69 23.84 9.82
C GLY A 197 2.12 23.33 9.88
N SER A 198 3.06 24.23 9.66
CA SER A 198 4.47 23.89 9.79
C SER A 198 4.89 23.81 11.27
N ALA A 199 6.01 23.14 11.56
CA ALA A 199 6.62 23.19 12.89
C ALA A 199 6.86 24.63 13.37
N GLY A 200 7.28 25.51 12.46
CA GLY A 200 7.47 26.94 12.71
C GLY A 200 6.18 27.69 13.05
N ASP A 201 5.06 27.40 12.37
CA ASP A 201 3.76 28.04 12.63
C ASP A 201 3.26 27.76 14.06
N PHE A 202 3.61 26.60 14.61
CA PHE A 202 3.26 26.17 15.96
C PHE A 202 4.32 26.52 17.02
N GLY A 203 5.46 27.12 16.61
CA GLY A 203 6.57 27.45 17.53
C GLY A 203 7.26 26.22 18.13
N LEU A 204 7.27 25.11 17.39
CA LEU A 204 7.88 23.84 17.81
C LEU A 204 9.38 23.82 17.51
N PRO A 205 10.16 22.99 18.21
CA PRO A 205 11.53 22.72 17.78
C PRO A 205 11.55 22.11 16.36
N ALA A 206 12.55 22.50 15.58
CA ALA A 206 12.84 21.89 14.28
C ALA A 206 13.04 20.37 14.42
N MET A 207 12.49 19.61 13.48
CA MET A 207 12.88 18.20 13.33
C MET A 207 14.31 18.10 12.77
N ALA A 208 14.95 16.95 12.97
CA ALA A 208 16.24 16.72 12.34
C ALA A 208 16.12 16.83 10.81
N GLY A 209 17.06 17.52 10.17
CA GLY A 209 17.04 17.77 8.73
C GLY A 209 16.17 18.95 8.29
N ASP A 210 15.25 19.43 9.13
CA ASP A 210 14.44 20.60 8.82
C ASP A 210 15.23 21.90 9.04
N THR A 211 15.74 22.48 7.96
CA THR A 211 16.53 23.71 8.02
C THR A 211 15.69 24.98 7.94
N MET A 212 14.38 24.85 7.69
CA MET A 212 13.47 25.97 7.42
C MET A 212 12.20 25.95 8.28
N ASP A 213 12.08 25.00 9.21
CA ASP A 213 10.90 24.75 10.06
C ASP A 213 9.61 24.53 9.25
N THR A 214 9.73 24.01 8.02
CA THR A 214 8.61 23.85 7.07
C THR A 214 7.93 22.49 7.13
N SER A 215 8.38 21.59 8.00
CA SER A 215 7.78 20.25 8.12
C SER A 215 6.28 20.36 8.42
N ASP A 216 5.44 19.70 7.61
CA ASP A 216 4.01 19.63 7.85
C ASP A 216 3.71 18.80 9.11
N VAL A 217 2.90 19.37 9.98
CA VAL A 217 2.56 18.83 11.29
C VAL A 217 1.06 18.94 11.51
N LEU A 218 0.49 17.88 12.07
CA LEU A 218 -0.84 17.88 12.65
C LEU A 218 -0.74 18.20 14.14
N SER A 219 -1.39 19.29 14.57
CA SER A 219 -1.65 19.59 15.97
C SER A 219 -3.00 19.01 16.38
N PHE A 220 -3.05 18.34 17.52
CA PHE A 220 -4.29 17.88 18.14
C PHE A 220 -4.41 18.41 19.57
N PRO A 221 -5.62 18.78 20.01
CA PRO A 221 -5.84 19.29 21.35
C PRO A 221 -6.14 18.13 22.31
N HIS A 222 -6.47 18.48 23.55
CA HIS A 222 -7.04 17.53 24.51
C HIS A 222 -8.43 17.06 24.03
N PHE A 223 -8.48 15.89 23.40
CA PHE A 223 -9.73 15.32 22.91
C PHE A 223 -10.67 14.95 24.07
N THR A 224 -11.98 15.18 23.87
CA THR A 224 -13.01 14.61 24.74
C THR A 224 -13.21 13.13 24.39
N LYS A 225 -13.93 12.40 25.25
CA LYS A 225 -14.31 10.99 24.99
C LYS A 225 -15.12 10.72 23.71
N ASP A 226 -15.59 11.78 23.04
CA ASP A 226 -16.37 11.69 21.81
C ASP A 226 -15.55 12.12 20.57
N GLN A 227 -14.25 12.33 20.74
CA GLN A 227 -13.34 12.88 19.74
C GLN A 227 -12.11 12.01 19.57
N TYR A 228 -11.71 11.80 18.32
CA TYR A 228 -10.51 11.05 17.95
C TYR A 228 -10.08 11.36 16.52
N ILE A 229 -8.85 10.96 16.18
CA ILE A 229 -8.40 10.85 14.79
C ILE A 229 -8.52 9.38 14.40
N GLN A 230 -9.25 9.08 13.32
CA GLN A 230 -9.38 7.71 12.83
C GLN A 230 -8.29 7.43 11.78
N LEU A 231 -7.53 6.36 11.98
CA LEU A 231 -6.60 5.84 10.98
C LEU A 231 -7.18 4.57 10.35
N ASP A 232 -7.45 4.63 9.05
CA ASP A 232 -7.72 3.44 8.22
C ASP A 232 -6.39 2.95 7.62
N PRO A 233 -5.89 1.77 8.02
CA PRO A 233 -4.63 1.24 7.52
C PRO A 233 -4.68 0.77 6.06
N GLN A 234 -5.85 0.77 5.43
CA GLN A 234 -6.09 0.33 4.05
C GLN A 234 -5.57 -1.06 3.71
N THR A 235 -5.48 -1.94 4.70
CA THR A 235 -4.97 -3.30 4.52
C THR A 235 -6.06 -4.30 4.83
N ALA A 236 -6.23 -5.28 3.93
CA ALA A 236 -7.04 -6.44 4.20
C ALA A 236 -6.49 -7.23 5.41
N SER A 237 -7.40 -7.92 6.11
CA SER A 237 -7.04 -8.92 7.11
C SER A 237 -6.15 -10.00 6.48
N PRO A 238 -4.93 -10.24 7.02
CA PRO A 238 -4.06 -11.32 6.53
C PRO A 238 -4.67 -12.72 6.69
N THR A 239 -5.59 -12.88 7.63
CA THR A 239 -6.26 -14.14 7.98
C THR A 239 -7.63 -14.31 7.31
N GLY A 240 -8.15 -13.26 6.66
CA GLY A 240 -9.45 -13.27 5.98
C GLY A 240 -10.66 -13.22 6.92
N ASP A 241 -10.45 -13.06 8.23
CA ASP A 241 -11.50 -12.97 9.26
C ASP A 241 -11.92 -11.51 9.55
N GLY A 242 -11.47 -10.57 8.72
CA GLY A 242 -11.74 -9.14 8.90
C GLY A 242 -10.91 -8.46 9.98
N LEU A 243 -10.02 -9.20 10.68
CA LEU A 243 -9.21 -8.68 11.78
C LEU A 243 -7.72 -8.68 11.46
N ILE A 244 -7.01 -7.68 11.98
CA ILE A 244 -5.55 -7.58 11.96
C ILE A 244 -5.06 -7.86 13.39
N TRP A 245 -4.51 -9.06 13.58
CA TRP A 245 -4.10 -9.59 14.89
C TRP A 245 -2.69 -9.17 15.32
N SER A 246 -1.83 -8.93 14.35
CA SER A 246 -0.44 -8.59 14.57
C SER A 246 -0.03 -7.49 13.59
N TYR A 247 0.56 -6.43 14.12
CA TYR A 247 0.86 -5.22 13.36
C TYR A 247 1.94 -4.39 14.06
N SER A 248 2.38 -3.35 13.38
CA SER A 248 3.28 -2.33 13.93
C SER A 248 2.78 -0.94 13.61
N ILE A 249 2.95 -0.03 14.57
CA ILE A 249 2.67 1.40 14.42
C ILE A 249 3.97 2.14 14.71
N VAL A 250 4.38 3.05 13.83
CA VAL A 250 5.52 3.94 14.02
C VAL A 250 5.03 5.37 13.87
N MET A 251 5.45 6.27 14.75
CA MET A 251 4.97 7.65 14.77
C MET A 251 6.11 8.60 15.10
N ASP A 252 6.17 9.73 14.40
CA ASP A 252 6.96 10.89 14.81
C ASP A 252 6.05 11.86 15.54
N MET A 253 6.30 12.02 16.84
CA MET A 253 5.41 12.77 17.71
C MET A 253 6.17 13.70 18.65
N LEU A 254 5.51 14.80 19.01
CA LEU A 254 5.94 15.72 20.06
C LEU A 254 4.76 15.94 21.00
N ILE A 255 4.94 15.56 22.27
CA ILE A 255 3.94 15.76 23.32
C ILE A 255 4.45 16.80 24.32
N PRO A 256 3.72 17.89 24.56
CA PRO A 256 4.04 18.82 25.64
C PRO A 256 3.92 18.18 27.02
N ASN A 257 4.70 18.67 27.99
CA ASN A 257 4.61 18.21 29.38
C ASN A 257 3.42 18.88 30.10
N SER A 258 2.20 18.62 29.63
CA SER A 258 0.97 19.28 30.11
C SER A 258 -0.04 18.32 30.75
N ALA A 259 0.11 17.01 30.58
CA ALA A 259 -0.79 16.00 31.12
C ALA A 259 -0.04 14.85 31.81
N SER A 260 -0.75 14.15 32.70
CA SER A 260 -0.25 12.94 33.37
C SER A 260 -0.31 11.70 32.46
N TRP A 261 -1.25 11.69 31.51
CA TRP A 261 -1.54 10.58 30.63
C TRP A 261 -1.81 11.09 29.22
N THR A 262 -1.37 10.33 28.24
CA THR A 262 -1.72 10.51 26.83
C THR A 262 -2.05 9.16 26.25
N SER A 263 -3.32 8.90 25.94
CA SER A 263 -3.69 7.77 25.09
C SER A 263 -3.01 7.90 23.73
N ILE A 264 -2.49 6.79 23.19
CA ILE A 264 -1.82 6.74 21.89
C ILE A 264 -2.77 6.18 20.84
N PHE A 265 -3.35 5.01 21.09
CA PHE A 265 -4.33 4.42 20.19
C PHE A 265 -5.32 3.50 20.90
N GLN A 266 -6.49 3.37 20.28
CA GLN A 266 -7.59 2.49 20.68
C GLN A 266 -8.16 1.79 19.44
N THR A 267 -8.41 0.48 19.53
CA THR A 267 -8.99 -0.33 18.45
C THR A 267 -10.52 -0.22 18.39
N GLN A 268 -11.19 0.12 19.50
CA GLN A 268 -12.63 0.28 19.57
C GLN A 268 -13.08 1.72 19.25
N LEU A 269 -13.59 1.93 18.04
CA LEU A 269 -14.03 3.27 17.57
C LEU A 269 -15.25 3.86 18.29
N ASN A 270 -16.03 3.02 18.99
CA ASN A 270 -17.10 3.52 19.86
C ASN A 270 -16.54 4.14 21.15
N ASN A 271 -15.25 3.93 21.45
CA ASN A 271 -14.50 4.52 22.55
C ASN A 271 -15.20 4.29 23.90
N THR A 272 -15.54 3.03 24.19
CA THR A 272 -16.29 2.62 25.40
C THR A 272 -15.44 1.86 26.43
N ASN A 273 -14.14 1.76 26.19
CA ASN A 273 -13.16 1.09 27.02
C ASN A 273 -11.84 1.87 27.03
N ASP A 274 -10.95 1.49 27.95
CA ASP A 274 -9.57 1.97 28.01
C ASP A 274 -8.80 1.70 26.71
N ALA A 275 -7.99 2.67 26.28
CA ALA A 275 -7.08 2.56 25.15
C ALA A 275 -6.07 1.41 25.29
N GLU A 276 -5.56 0.92 24.16
CA GLU A 276 -4.61 -0.19 24.12
C GLU A 276 -3.19 0.22 24.53
N LEU A 277 -2.89 1.53 24.46
CA LEU A 277 -1.58 2.05 24.79
C LEU A 277 -1.64 3.49 25.29
N TYR A 278 -0.99 3.75 26.43
CA TYR A 278 -0.82 5.06 27.01
C TYR A 278 0.67 5.45 27.10
N LEU A 279 0.91 6.75 27.11
CA LEU A 279 2.13 7.39 27.59
C LEU A 279 1.85 7.97 28.98
N GLU A 280 2.51 7.40 29.99
CA GLU A 280 2.46 7.84 31.38
C GLU A 280 3.56 8.87 31.65
N ASN A 281 3.19 10.00 32.26
CA ASN A 281 4.14 11.01 32.72
C ASN A 281 4.58 10.75 34.16
N VAL A 282 5.85 10.40 34.36
CA VAL A 282 6.44 10.30 35.69
C VAL A 282 7.51 11.35 35.86
N ASN A 283 7.16 12.43 36.55
CA ASN A 283 8.05 13.55 36.86
C ASN A 283 8.73 14.14 35.61
N GLY A 284 7.97 14.29 34.51
CA GLY A 284 8.48 14.83 33.24
C GLY A 284 9.21 13.80 32.37
N THR A 285 9.17 12.51 32.71
CA THR A 285 9.67 11.41 31.87
C THR A 285 8.52 10.51 31.46
N GLY A 286 8.33 10.36 30.16
CA GLY A 286 7.25 9.57 29.58
C GLY A 286 7.58 8.08 29.50
N ARG A 287 6.61 7.22 29.81
CA ARG A 287 6.73 5.75 29.74
C ARG A 287 5.54 5.15 29.00
N PHE A 288 5.78 4.30 28.01
CA PHE A 288 4.71 3.67 27.24
C PHE A 288 4.24 2.35 27.86
N GLY A 289 2.94 2.11 27.86
CA GLY A 289 2.37 0.87 28.36
C GLY A 289 0.87 0.89 28.60
N VAL A 290 0.40 -0.17 29.25
CA VAL A 290 -0.97 -0.38 29.69
C VAL A 290 -0.95 -1.41 30.82
N ASP A 291 -2.02 -1.49 31.62
CA ASP A 291 -2.19 -2.47 32.71
C ASP A 291 -1.05 -2.44 33.76
N GLY A 292 -0.58 -1.25 34.10
CA GLY A 292 0.44 -1.05 35.14
C GLY A 292 1.88 -1.39 34.72
N SER A 293 2.12 -1.70 33.44
CA SER A 293 3.44 -2.05 32.92
C SER A 293 3.98 -1.01 31.94
N TYR A 294 4.78 -0.07 32.45
CA TYR A 294 5.23 1.10 31.70
C TYR A 294 6.75 1.14 31.54
N HIS A 295 7.22 1.45 30.33
CA HIS A 295 8.64 1.35 29.95
C HIS A 295 9.08 2.52 29.07
N GLY A 296 10.38 2.80 29.08
CA GLY A 296 10.99 3.87 28.29
C GLY A 296 11.24 5.16 29.05
N ALA A 297 11.78 6.12 28.33
CA ALA A 297 12.17 7.43 28.82
C ALA A 297 11.91 8.48 27.73
N PHE A 298 10.65 8.60 27.31
CA PHE A 298 10.21 9.58 26.33
C PHE A 298 10.37 10.99 26.91
N LYS A 299 10.93 11.90 26.12
CA LYS A 299 11.12 13.30 26.48
C LYS A 299 9.99 14.19 25.97
N TYR A 300 9.30 14.85 26.88
CA TYR A 300 8.27 15.81 26.51
C TYR A 300 8.88 17.08 25.89
N GLY A 301 8.17 17.68 24.94
CA GLY A 301 8.59 18.89 24.23
C GLY A 301 9.69 18.67 23.18
N GLU A 302 10.07 17.43 22.90
CA GLU A 302 11.02 17.05 21.84
C GLU A 302 10.33 16.16 20.81
N TRP A 303 10.68 16.31 19.53
CA TRP A 303 10.32 15.35 18.49
C TRP A 303 11.01 14.02 18.73
N GLN A 304 10.22 12.94 18.80
CA GLN A 304 10.74 11.59 18.88
C GLN A 304 9.94 10.62 18.01
N ARG A 305 10.66 9.68 17.41
CA ARG A 305 10.15 8.52 16.69
C ARG A 305 9.90 7.41 17.69
N VAL A 306 8.66 6.96 17.78
CA VAL A 306 8.26 5.84 18.62
C VAL A 306 7.73 4.72 17.74
N ALA A 307 7.98 3.47 18.16
CA ALA A 307 7.43 2.31 17.47
C ALA A 307 6.84 1.32 18.46
N PHE A 308 5.74 0.71 18.07
CA PHE A 308 5.02 -0.31 18.82
C PHE A 308 4.79 -1.52 17.93
N THR A 309 5.16 -2.71 18.40
CA THR A 309 4.83 -3.96 17.72
C THR A 309 3.87 -4.75 18.57
N ILE A 310 2.76 -5.17 17.97
CA ILE A 310 1.71 -5.96 18.60
C ILE A 310 1.75 -7.33 17.91
N GLU A 311 2.04 -8.39 18.67
CA GLU A 311 2.19 -9.73 18.12
C GLU A 311 1.35 -10.75 18.91
N ARG A 312 0.27 -11.24 18.29
CA ARG A 312 -0.47 -12.39 18.83
C ARG A 312 0.42 -13.64 18.83
N GLN A 313 0.47 -14.33 19.96
CA GLN A 313 1.26 -15.54 20.12
C GLN A 313 0.49 -16.75 19.59
N GLY A 314 0.70 -17.06 18.31
CA GLY A 314 -0.03 -18.13 17.61
C GLY A 314 -1.53 -17.88 17.62
N THR A 315 -2.32 -18.87 18.03
CA THR A 315 -3.78 -18.74 18.20
C THR A 315 -4.21 -18.45 19.65
N SER A 316 -3.25 -18.22 20.56
CA SER A 316 -3.55 -17.95 21.96
C SER A 316 -4.25 -16.59 22.15
N ASN A 317 -4.72 -16.34 23.38
CA ASN A 317 -5.22 -15.02 23.78
C ASN A 317 -4.08 -14.09 24.26
N ASP A 318 -2.82 -14.49 24.06
CA ASP A 318 -1.67 -13.71 24.50
C ASP A 318 -1.16 -12.83 23.36
N VAL A 319 -0.89 -11.57 23.67
CA VAL A 319 -0.28 -10.59 22.78
C VAL A 319 1.01 -10.09 23.41
N VAL A 320 2.08 -10.02 22.62
CA VAL A 320 3.34 -9.39 23.01
C VAL A 320 3.38 -8.00 22.42
N LEU A 321 3.37 -6.99 23.29
CA LEU A 321 3.60 -5.59 22.95
C LEU A 321 5.08 -5.26 23.20
N LYS A 322 5.81 -4.82 22.17
CA LYS A 322 7.16 -4.24 22.30
C LYS A 322 7.13 -2.77 21.96
N LYS A 323 7.95 -1.99 22.66
CA LYS A 323 8.02 -0.53 22.54
C LYS A 323 9.44 -0.10 22.21
N TYR A 324 9.55 0.91 21.36
CA TYR A 324 10.81 1.48 20.94
C TYR A 324 10.73 3.00 20.93
N ILE A 325 11.85 3.65 21.24
CA ILE A 325 12.02 5.10 21.19
C ILE A 325 13.33 5.35 20.44
N GLU A 326 13.29 6.18 19.40
CA GLU A 326 14.46 6.52 18.56
C GLU A 326 15.17 5.28 17.99
N GLY A 327 14.38 4.30 17.55
CA GLY A 327 14.88 3.02 17.04
C GLY A 327 15.42 2.05 18.09
N GLN A 328 15.42 2.41 19.38
CA GLN A 328 15.96 1.59 20.47
C GLN A 328 14.84 0.87 21.23
N PHE A 329 15.03 -0.42 21.51
CA PHE A 329 14.09 -1.19 22.33
C PHE A 329 14.08 -0.69 23.78
N VAL A 330 12.90 -0.35 24.30
CA VAL A 330 12.76 0.17 25.67
C VAL A 330 12.00 -0.74 26.61
N GLY A 331 11.27 -1.73 26.10
CA GLY A 331 10.59 -2.71 26.93
C GLY A 331 9.51 -3.48 26.20
N SER A 332 9.02 -4.53 26.87
CA SER A 332 7.97 -5.40 26.36
C SER A 332 7.02 -5.84 27.47
N GLN A 333 5.78 -6.17 27.10
CA GLN A 333 4.84 -6.81 28.01
C GLN A 333 4.00 -7.86 27.27
N THR A 334 3.56 -8.88 28.00
CA THR A 334 2.60 -9.87 27.52
C THR A 334 1.24 -9.56 28.14
N ILE A 335 0.24 -9.38 27.29
CA ILE A 335 -1.15 -9.09 27.67
C ILE A 335 -2.00 -10.31 27.31
N LYS A 336 -2.92 -10.70 28.20
CA LYS A 336 -3.77 -11.89 28.04
C LYS A 336 -5.16 -11.55 27.51
N ASP A 337 -5.20 -10.68 26.51
CA ASP A 337 -6.44 -10.22 25.86
C ASP A 337 -6.17 -9.87 24.39
N ALA A 338 -6.08 -10.87 23.53
CA ALA A 338 -5.71 -10.66 22.13
C ALA A 338 -6.78 -9.91 21.34
N TYR A 339 -8.05 -10.16 21.63
CA TYR A 339 -9.17 -9.52 20.91
C TYR A 339 -9.21 -8.01 21.14
N ARG A 340 -8.91 -7.55 22.36
CA ARG A 340 -8.79 -6.12 22.66
C ARG A 340 -7.78 -5.41 21.75
N PHE A 341 -6.73 -6.10 21.33
CA PHE A 341 -5.67 -5.53 20.50
C PHE A 341 -5.89 -5.72 18.99
N THR A 342 -6.97 -6.37 18.55
CA THR A 342 -7.24 -6.53 17.11
C THR A 342 -7.73 -5.24 16.47
N ILE A 343 -7.27 -4.95 15.27
CA ILE A 343 -7.83 -3.88 14.44
C ILE A 343 -8.82 -4.49 13.45
N ASP A 344 -10.01 -3.91 13.35
CA ASP A 344 -10.95 -4.21 12.27
C ASP A 344 -10.38 -3.66 10.96
N SER A 345 -10.11 -4.53 10.00
CA SER A 345 -9.43 -4.18 8.74
C SER A 345 -10.24 -3.24 7.83
N GLU A 346 -11.55 -3.14 8.05
CA GLU A 346 -12.42 -2.23 7.30
C GLU A 346 -12.62 -0.90 8.03
N LYS A 347 -12.59 -0.91 9.36
CA LYS A 347 -12.87 0.28 10.17
C LYS A 347 -11.61 1.03 10.63
N GLY A 348 -10.48 0.34 10.78
CA GLY A 348 -9.26 0.93 11.32
C GLY A 348 -9.32 1.13 12.83
N PHE A 349 -8.64 2.16 13.34
CA PHE A 349 -8.48 2.41 14.77
C PHE A 349 -8.42 3.91 15.10
N ALA A 350 -8.65 4.26 16.36
CA ALA A 350 -8.62 5.63 16.86
C ALA A 350 -7.24 5.97 17.43
N LEU A 351 -6.79 7.19 17.19
CA LEU A 351 -5.58 7.77 17.76
C LEU A 351 -5.96 8.83 18.79
N PHE A 352 -5.14 8.91 19.85
CA PHE A 352 -5.25 9.91 20.91
C PHE A 352 -6.61 9.97 21.60
N SER A 353 -7.30 8.83 21.66
CA SER A 353 -8.67 8.67 22.16
C SER A 353 -8.71 7.82 23.42
N ASP A 354 -9.56 8.21 24.36
CA ASP A 354 -9.81 7.48 25.60
C ASP A 354 -11.26 7.67 26.00
N ASP A 355 -11.90 6.66 26.61
CA ASP A 355 -13.31 6.72 27.03
C ASP A 355 -13.54 7.64 28.25
N GLY A 356 -12.45 8.02 28.93
CA GLY A 356 -12.40 8.97 30.03
C GLY A 356 -11.71 10.29 29.66
N SER A 357 -10.68 10.61 30.43
CA SER A 357 -9.94 11.88 30.34
C SER A 357 -8.44 11.68 30.17
N ASP A 358 -7.98 10.45 29.91
CA ASP A 358 -6.56 10.13 29.81
C ASP A 358 -6.03 10.44 28.40
N THR A 359 -6.36 11.63 27.91
CA THR A 359 -5.87 12.22 26.65
C THR A 359 -4.96 13.42 26.93
N SER A 360 -4.24 13.89 25.92
CA SER A 360 -3.49 15.15 26.00
C SER A 360 -3.55 15.89 24.67
N GLU A 361 -3.04 17.11 24.65
CA GLU A 361 -2.68 17.78 23.41
C GLU A 361 -1.32 17.27 22.90
N GLY A 362 -1.03 17.51 21.63
CA GLY A 362 0.25 17.14 21.04
C GLY A 362 0.32 17.37 19.53
N PHE A 363 1.39 16.86 18.96
CA PHE A 363 1.72 17.03 17.55
C PHE A 363 2.21 15.71 16.96
N VAL A 364 1.83 15.45 15.71
CA VAL A 364 2.32 14.32 14.92
C VAL A 364 2.72 14.83 13.54
N SER A 365 3.89 14.40 13.06
CA SER A 365 4.32 14.68 11.70
C SER A 365 4.11 13.48 10.78
N SER A 366 4.50 12.28 11.21
CA SER A 366 4.43 11.07 10.40
C SER A 366 3.84 9.90 11.17
N ILE A 367 3.07 9.06 10.46
CA ILE A 367 2.55 7.79 10.98
C ILE A 367 2.76 6.73 9.91
N LEU A 368 3.33 5.59 10.30
CA LEU A 368 3.42 4.39 9.50
C LEU A 368 2.65 3.26 10.20
N PHE A 369 1.79 2.60 9.45
CA PHE A 369 1.15 1.35 9.85
C PHE A 369 1.70 0.19 9.02
N SER A 370 1.96 -0.95 9.66
CA SER A 370 2.29 -2.20 8.98
C SER A 370 1.41 -3.32 9.53
N ASN A 371 0.75 -4.07 8.65
CA ASN A 371 0.04 -5.31 9.00
C ASN A 371 0.98 -6.49 9.31
N LYS A 372 2.26 -6.20 9.58
CA LYS A 372 3.30 -7.14 9.98
C LYS A 372 3.95 -6.66 11.26
N VAL A 373 4.53 -7.61 11.99
CA VAL A 373 5.39 -7.33 13.13
C VAL A 373 6.77 -6.97 12.58
N LEU A 374 7.15 -5.70 12.71
CA LEU A 374 8.46 -5.23 12.31
C LEU A 374 9.54 -5.79 13.25
N THR A 375 10.68 -6.16 12.67
CA THR A 375 11.84 -6.60 13.43
C THR A 375 12.53 -5.44 14.13
N ALA A 376 13.31 -5.72 15.17
CA ALA A 376 14.11 -4.70 15.85
C ALA A 376 15.07 -4.00 14.87
N ASP A 377 15.72 -4.74 13.97
CA ASP A 377 16.64 -4.18 12.98
C ASP A 377 15.94 -3.22 12.00
N GLN A 378 14.72 -3.56 11.55
CA GLN A 378 13.91 -2.66 10.73
C GLN A 378 13.57 -1.37 11.49
N ILE A 379 13.13 -1.48 12.74
CA ILE A 379 12.80 -0.31 13.56
C ILE A 379 14.05 0.54 13.83
N THR A 380 15.21 -0.08 14.08
CA THR A 380 16.47 0.64 14.25
C THR A 380 16.89 1.35 12.96
N SER A 381 16.65 0.76 11.78
CA SER A 381 16.97 1.39 10.48
C SER A 381 16.15 2.63 10.16
N PHE A 382 15.00 2.83 10.82
CA PHE A 382 14.24 4.08 10.72
C PHE A 382 14.89 5.23 11.48
N GLY A 383 15.81 4.96 12.41
CA GLY A 383 16.51 6.01 13.15
C GLY A 383 15.60 6.89 14.01
N ARG A 384 15.89 8.20 14.00
CA ARG A 384 15.25 9.24 14.83
C ARG A 384 14.13 9.94 14.05
N ALA A 385 13.31 10.75 14.73
CA ALA A 385 12.34 11.61 14.04
C ALA A 385 13.06 12.65 13.16
N ASP A 386 12.61 12.78 11.92
CA ASP A 386 13.23 13.63 10.90
C ASP A 386 12.19 14.13 9.87
N VAL A 387 12.52 15.20 9.16
CA VAL A 387 11.64 15.86 8.16
C VAL A 387 11.26 14.98 6.97
N ASP A 388 12.11 14.03 6.60
CA ASP A 388 11.86 13.10 5.50
C ASP A 388 10.86 11.98 5.90
N GLY A 389 10.44 11.96 7.17
CA GLY A 389 9.45 11.03 7.70
C GLY A 389 9.98 9.61 7.92
N ILE A 390 9.09 8.65 7.99
CA ILE A 390 9.43 7.27 8.38
C ILE A 390 9.87 6.47 7.15
N SER A 391 11.18 6.43 6.91
CA SER A 391 11.80 5.62 5.87
C SER A 391 13.04 4.91 6.40
N ALA A 392 13.41 3.78 5.78
CA ALA A 392 14.66 3.11 6.10
C ALA A 392 15.83 3.94 5.55
N THR A 393 16.81 4.20 6.41
CA THR A 393 18.05 4.90 6.04
C THR A 393 19.06 4.02 5.31
#